data_AF-A0AAX0I850-F1
#
_entry.id   AF-A0AAX0I850-F1
#
_cell.length_a   1.000
_cell.length_b   1.000
_cell.length_c   1.000
_cell.angle_alpha   90.00
_cell.angle_beta   90.00
_cell.angle_gamma   90.00
#
_symmetry.space_group_name_H-M   'P 1'
#
loop_
_entity.id
_entity.type
_entity.pdbx_description
1 polymer ?
#
loop_
_entity_poly.entity_id
_entity_poly.type
_entity_poly.pdbx_seq_one_letter_code
_entity_poly.pdbx_strand_id
1 'polypeptide(L)'
;MFSKICTSKHLKVKATGHQIEVGFFGWVARVAHVHQFGRQDRVSKKGAVYKYPERPLLGLSEPDRTSIRESLLRHMEQNKDASMQTSTDISYQMS
;
A
#
# COMPACT_ATOMS: atom_id res chain seq x y z
N MET A 1 -15.79 -4.29 -16.06
CA MET A 1 -15.61 -3.40 -14.89
C MET A 1 -14.25 -3.60 -14.23
N PHE A 2 -13.89 -4.83 -13.86
CA PHE A 2 -12.63 -5.16 -13.18
C PHE A 2 -11.37 -4.70 -13.89
N SER A 3 -11.30 -4.91 -15.21
CA SER A 3 -10.18 -4.46 -16.05
C SER A 3 -9.86 -2.96 -15.92
N LYS A 4 -10.85 -2.12 -15.59
CA LYS A 4 -10.62 -0.68 -15.38
C LYS A 4 -10.00 -0.41 -14.01
N ILE A 5 -10.41 -1.12 -12.96
CA ILE A 5 -9.89 -0.93 -11.59
C ILE A 5 -8.42 -1.37 -11.49
N CYS A 6 -8.01 -2.39 -12.25
CA CYS A 6 -6.61 -2.85 -12.28
C CYS A 6 -5.63 -1.87 -12.94
N THR A 7 -6.07 -0.70 -13.40
CA THR A 7 -5.18 0.28 -14.06
C THR A 7 -4.52 1.21 -13.06
N SER A 8 -3.31 1.68 -13.37
CA SER A 8 -2.55 2.64 -12.56
C SER A 8 -3.34 3.91 -12.24
N LYS A 9 -4.26 4.32 -13.12
CA LYS A 9 -5.16 5.46 -12.92
C LYS A 9 -5.96 5.40 -11.61
N HIS A 10 -6.28 4.19 -11.13
CA HIS A 10 -7.11 3.99 -9.95
C HIS A 10 -6.29 3.68 -8.69
N LEU A 11 -5.04 3.27 -8.83
CA LEU A 11 -4.09 3.10 -7.74
C LEU A 11 -3.43 4.46 -7.45
N LYS A 12 -3.68 5.02 -6.26
CA LYS A 12 -3.17 6.34 -5.92
C LYS A 12 -2.17 6.26 -4.77
N VAL A 13 -1.31 7.26 -4.72
CA VAL A 13 -0.42 7.51 -3.59
C VAL A 13 -0.94 8.74 -2.86
N LYS A 14 -1.02 8.66 -1.53
CA LYS A 14 -1.25 9.80 -0.64
C LYS A 14 -0.10 9.86 0.34
N ALA A 15 0.56 11.01 0.40
CA ALA A 15 1.59 11.27 1.39
C ALA A 15 1.13 12.39 2.32
N THR A 16 1.45 12.24 3.59
CA THR A 16 1.37 13.28 4.62
C THR A 16 2.75 13.41 5.26
N GLY A 17 2.94 14.36 6.17
CA GLY A 17 4.23 14.53 6.86
C GLY A 17 4.71 13.31 7.64
N HIS A 18 3.82 12.39 8.03
CA HIS A 18 4.15 11.24 8.89
C HIS A 18 3.78 9.87 8.29
N GLN A 19 3.03 9.84 7.19
CA GLN A 19 2.55 8.59 6.60
C GLN A 19 2.44 8.67 5.09
N ILE A 20 2.66 7.53 4.44
CA ILE A 20 2.40 7.33 3.01
C ILE A 20 1.45 6.15 2.86
N GLU A 21 0.39 6.36 2.10
CA GLU A 21 -0.60 5.35 1.75
C GLU A 21 -0.57 5.12 0.23
N VAL A 22 -0.47 3.86 -0.19
CA VAL A 22 -0.58 3.47 -1.60
C VAL A 22 -1.72 2.49 -1.74
N GLY A 23 -2.73 2.83 -2.55
CA GLY A 23 -3.91 1.99 -2.66
C GLY A 23 -5.07 2.59 -3.44
N PHE A 24 -6.20 1.91 -3.37
CA PHE A 24 -7.47 2.41 -3.86
C PHE A 24 -8.14 3.25 -2.75
N PHE A 25 -8.93 4.25 -3.13
CA PHE A 25 -9.60 5.14 -2.18
C PHE A 25 -11.10 5.32 -2.49
N GLY A 26 -11.88 5.65 -1.47
CA GLY A 26 -13.31 5.93 -1.58
C GLY A 26 -14.11 4.74 -2.14
N TRP A 27 -15.01 5.01 -3.08
CA TRP A 27 -15.82 3.97 -3.74
C TRP A 27 -14.97 2.89 -4.41
N VAL A 28 -13.85 3.27 -5.04
CA VAL A 28 -12.96 2.32 -5.72
C VAL A 28 -12.36 1.35 -4.71
N ALA A 29 -11.98 1.82 -3.51
CA ALA A 29 -11.49 0.96 -2.42
C ALA A 29 -12.55 -0.05 -1.99
N ARG A 30 -13.81 0.40 -1.82
CA ARG A 30 -14.92 -0.48 -1.45
C ARG A 30 -15.10 -1.60 -2.48
N VAL A 31 -15.19 -1.25 -3.77
CA VAL A 31 -15.36 -2.24 -4.84
C VAL A 31 -14.16 -3.17 -4.90
N ALA A 32 -12.94 -2.63 -4.85
CA ALA A 32 -11.71 -3.42 -4.84
C ALA A 32 -11.73 -4.43 -3.68
N HIS A 33 -12.09 -4.00 -2.48
CA HIS A 33 -12.12 -4.85 -1.28
C HIS A 33 -13.20 -5.95 -1.33
N VAL A 34 -14.40 -5.63 -1.83
CA VAL A 34 -15.47 -6.62 -2.01
C VAL A 34 -15.00 -7.75 -2.90
N HIS A 35 -14.38 -7.42 -4.02
CA HIS A 35 -13.99 -8.43 -4.99
C HIS A 35 -12.64 -9.08 -4.67
N GLN A 36 -11.69 -8.37 -4.05
CA GLN A 36 -10.42 -8.96 -3.58
C GLN A 36 -10.66 -10.18 -2.70
N PHE A 37 -11.73 -10.18 -1.91
CA PHE A 37 -12.04 -11.23 -0.92
C PHE A 37 -13.37 -11.95 -1.18
N GLY A 38 -13.98 -11.78 -2.37
CA GLY A 38 -15.24 -12.44 -2.70
C GLY A 38 -16.40 -12.17 -1.72
N ARG A 39 -16.47 -10.94 -1.19
CA ARG A 39 -17.47 -10.53 -0.19
C ARG A 39 -18.85 -10.33 -0.82
N GLN A 40 -19.85 -10.24 0.06
CA GLN A 40 -21.18 -9.80 -0.31
C GLN A 40 -21.25 -8.28 -0.38
N ASP A 41 -21.92 -7.76 -1.42
CA ASP A 41 -22.31 -6.34 -1.48
C ASP A 41 -23.70 -6.20 -2.13
N ARG A 42 -24.33 -5.04 -1.96
CA ARG A 42 -25.61 -4.73 -2.59
C ARG A 42 -25.40 -4.23 -4.01
N VAL A 43 -26.19 -4.74 -4.95
CA VAL A 43 -26.14 -4.30 -6.37
C VAL A 43 -26.65 -2.85 -6.53
N SER A 44 -27.55 -2.41 -5.66
CA SER A 44 -28.01 -1.01 -5.57
C SER A 44 -28.35 -0.64 -4.11
N LYS A 45 -28.54 0.64 -3.79
CA LYS A 45 -28.78 1.13 -2.41
C LYS A 45 -29.88 0.35 -1.66
N LYS A 46 -30.94 -0.08 -2.37
CA LYS A 46 -32.05 -0.89 -1.85
C LYS A 46 -32.21 -2.23 -2.60
N GLY A 47 -31.15 -2.67 -3.30
CA GLY A 47 -31.18 -3.85 -4.15
C GLY A 47 -30.79 -5.14 -3.42
N ALA A 48 -30.86 -6.24 -4.17
CA ALA A 48 -30.44 -7.55 -3.70
C ALA A 48 -28.97 -7.56 -3.28
N VAL A 49 -28.68 -8.40 -2.28
CA VAL A 49 -27.31 -8.72 -1.86
C VAL A 49 -26.79 -9.84 -2.76
N TYR A 50 -25.58 -9.66 -3.28
CA TYR A 50 -24.93 -10.64 -4.14
C TYR A 50 -23.54 -10.98 -3.59
N LYS A 51 -23.20 -12.28 -3.55
CA LYS A 51 -21.86 -12.74 -3.20
C LYS A 51 -20.99 -12.74 -4.46
N TYR A 52 -20.00 -11.86 -4.50
CA TYR A 52 -19.12 -11.78 -5.65
C TYR A 52 -18.05 -12.88 -5.62
N PRO A 53 -17.59 -13.37 -6.78
CA PRO A 53 -16.42 -14.23 -6.83
C PRO A 53 -15.17 -13.43 -6.47
N GLU A 54 -14.20 -14.13 -5.88
CA GLU A 54 -12.90 -13.56 -5.56
C GLU A 54 -12.13 -13.20 -6.83
N ARG A 55 -11.55 -11.99 -6.85
CA ARG A 55 -10.76 -11.42 -7.94
C ARG A 55 -9.61 -10.62 -7.32
N PRO A 56 -8.49 -11.29 -6.95
CA PRO A 56 -7.34 -10.62 -6.36
C PRO A 56 -6.77 -9.57 -7.33
N LEU A 57 -6.70 -8.32 -6.89
CA LEU A 57 -6.19 -7.16 -7.62
C LEU A 57 -4.72 -6.86 -7.29
N LEU A 58 -4.37 -6.95 -6.01
CA LEU A 58 -3.00 -6.84 -5.51
C LEU A 58 -2.50 -8.25 -5.19
N GLY A 59 -2.11 -8.97 -6.24
CA GLY A 59 -1.51 -10.30 -6.13
C GLY A 59 0.00 -10.19 -6.05
N LEU A 60 0.53 -9.72 -4.91
CA LEU A 60 1.97 -9.82 -4.66
C LEU A 60 2.30 -11.30 -4.48
N SER A 61 3.10 -11.86 -5.40
CA SER A 61 3.62 -13.21 -5.24
C SER A 61 4.56 -13.28 -4.02
N GLU A 62 4.81 -14.47 -3.47
CA GLU A 62 5.76 -14.61 -2.36
C GLU A 62 7.16 -14.02 -2.68
N PRO A 63 7.71 -14.18 -3.89
CA PRO A 63 8.91 -13.46 -4.31
C PRO A 63 8.78 -11.93 -4.27
N ASP A 64 7.64 -11.37 -4.69
CA ASP A 64 7.42 -9.92 -4.64
C ASP A 64 7.39 -9.43 -3.19
N ARG A 65 6.68 -10.17 -2.32
CA ARG A 65 6.57 -9.86 -0.89
C ARG A 65 7.93 -9.90 -0.20
N THR A 66 8.75 -10.88 -0.56
CA THR A 66 10.13 -11.01 -0.06
C THR A 66 10.97 -9.83 -0.54
N SER A 67 10.94 -9.54 -1.84
CA SER A 67 11.71 -8.44 -2.43
C SER A 67 11.35 -7.07 -1.83
N ILE A 68 10.06 -6.81 -1.62
CA ILE A 68 9.58 -5.58 -0.98
C ILE A 68 10.06 -5.50 0.47
N ARG A 69 9.95 -6.60 1.24
CA ARG A 69 10.42 -6.65 2.64
C ARG A 69 11.91 -6.38 2.74
N GLU A 70 12.72 -7.07 1.94
CA GLU A 70 14.18 -6.90 1.93
C GLU A 70 14.58 -5.48 1.53
N SER A 71 13.90 -4.90 0.53
CA SER A 71 14.12 -3.51 0.13
C SER A 71 13.82 -2.53 1.28
N LEU A 72 12.72 -2.74 2.00
CA LEU A 72 12.33 -1.91 3.14
C LEU A 72 13.33 -2.02 4.29
N LEU A 73 13.74 -3.24 4.67
CA LEU A 73 14.70 -3.47 5.75
C LEU A 73 16.05 -2.82 5.45
N ARG A 74 16.59 -3.01 4.24
CA ARG A 74 17.82 -2.35 3.81
C ARG A 74 17.74 -0.83 3.90
N HIS A 75 16.61 -0.23 3.51
CA HIS A 75 16.43 1.22 3.59
C HIS A 75 16.38 1.71 5.04
N MET A 76 15.79 0.94 5.96
CA MET A 76 15.77 1.28 7.38
C MET A 76 17.15 1.17 8.03
N GLU A 77 17.98 0.22 7.59
CA GLU A 77 19.37 0.09 8.06
C GLU A 77 20.23 1.27 7.60
N GLN A 78 20.17 1.64 6.31
CA GLN A 78 20.92 2.78 5.76
C GLN A 78 20.60 4.12 6.43
N ASN A 79 19.35 4.32 6.87
CA ASN A 79 18.96 5.53 7.60
C ASN A 79 19.51 5.60 9.03
N LYS A 80 19.84 4.46 9.66
CA LYS A 80 20.49 4.47 10.99
C LYS A 80 21.91 5.02 10.90
N ASP A 81 22.66 4.61 9.88
CA ASP A 81 24.04 5.04 9.68
C ASP A 81 24.13 6.55 9.45
N ALA A 82 23.19 7.12 8.68
CA ALA A 82 23.09 8.56 8.46
C ALA A 82 22.80 9.36 9.75
N SER A 83 22.09 8.79 10.73
CA SER A 83 21.80 9.43 12.02
C SER A 83 22.91 9.28 13.07
N MET A 84 23.80 8.29 12.91
CA MET A 84 25.00 8.12 13.75
C MET A 84 26.15 9.02 13.28
N GLN A 85 26.24 9.32 11.97
CA GLN A 85 27.22 10.27 11.44
C GLN A 85 26.98 11.70 11.94
N THR A 86 25.73 12.17 11.97
CA THR A 86 25.41 13.54 12.39
C THR A 86 25.75 13.80 13.85
N SER A 87 25.53 12.82 14.74
CA SER A 87 25.86 12.95 16.17
C SER A 87 27.36 12.94 16.44
N THR A 88 28.15 12.30 15.58
CA THR A 88 29.62 12.26 15.71
C THR A 88 30.26 13.57 15.25
N ASP A 89 29.71 14.20 14.21
CA ASP A 89 30.19 15.46 13.62
C ASP A 89 29.99 16.67 14.56
N ILE A 90 28.88 16.73 15.33
CA ILE A 90 28.64 17.83 16.29
C ILE A 90 29.59 17.76 17.49
N SER A 91 30.06 16.57 17.87
CA SER A 91 31.01 16.41 18.97
C SER A 91 32.44 16.85 18.60
N TYR A 92 32.81 16.79 17.31
CA TYR A 92 34.14 17.14 16.82
C TYR A 92 34.29 18.64 16.49
N GLN A 93 33.18 19.38 16.40
CA GLN A 93 33.15 20.83 16.11
C GLN A 93 33.12 21.71 17.38
N MET A 94 33.01 21.11 18.57
CA MET A 94 32.88 21.80 19.86
C MET A 94 34.10 21.63 20.78
N SER A 95 35.22 21.11 20.24
CA SER A 95 36.48 20.85 20.95
C SER A 95 37.67 21.48 20.26
#